data_AF-A0A2C9LHH5-F1
#
_entry.id   AF-A0A2C9LHH5-F1
#
_cell.length_a   1.000
_cell.length_b   1.000
_cell.length_c   1.000
_cell.angle_alpha   90.00
_cell.angle_beta   90.00
_cell.angle_gamma   90.00
#
_symmetry.space_group_name_H-M   'P 1'
#
loop_
_entity.id
_entity.type
_entity.pdbx_description
1 polymer ?
#
loop_
_entity_poly.entity_id
_entity_poly.type
_entity_poly.pdbx_seq_one_letter_code
_entity_poly.pdbx_strand_id
1 'polypeptide(L)'
;MVPRTAPTTVTKQTVVVTCLQGAYRCNNSECIRESNRCNGYRECSDNSDELSCDICKFSGFRCDDRECILASYRCNGKIECRDSSDEKDCDICKGQSWKCNTNQCISRNQICDGKEDCEDKSDETICICSDQQVKCDNKICIHASQVCDGINNCYDNSDEKNCRTPCNKLEWTCHSGQCIETGQRCDGTAHCSDKSDEIDCFCSEAKFNLVIALESSESQFLKLFLQDLLRDIAVNNKNVRVGIMGYGDQALTIFQLSTTARKVDMLDAVTNFKWSFSHNANYEAAFSNILVMSTPDDNDKRQNLQTILIFTTSTLDESNYLSAAKGAKLVQENGVKIVAIGVSLKNETYLDLIASPPADENTLAVQYFEDLHLEARKLVSWLCPKDQLLKGVPQNNLTTSTTDKETTNSTNLPDLIIVLIVSLVVIIIVLVLTIVSIKLKLLEKLGCFSSRNSTNAKQKKEDYLDIDHYDYLLQEKRNSDSKITQELKNGLKQFISSIMFCS
;
A
#
# COMPACT_ATOMS: atom_id res chain seq x y z
N MET A 1 -19.78 -38.52 62.67
CA MET A 1 -18.86 -37.39 62.46
C MET A 1 -18.27 -37.53 61.07
N VAL A 2 -18.69 -36.69 60.14
CA VAL A 2 -18.06 -36.51 58.81
C VAL A 2 -17.72 -35.01 58.73
N PRO A 3 -16.48 -34.60 58.44
CA PRO A 3 -16.13 -33.19 58.47
C PRO A 3 -16.65 -32.48 57.22
N ARG A 4 -17.28 -31.31 57.40
CA ARG A 4 -17.61 -30.37 56.32
C ARG A 4 -16.32 -29.69 55.86
N THR A 5 -15.99 -29.79 54.58
CA THR A 5 -14.94 -29.00 53.93
C THR A 5 -15.43 -27.59 53.62
N ALA A 6 -14.57 -26.60 53.88
CA ALA A 6 -14.80 -25.18 53.66
C ALA A 6 -14.74 -24.81 52.16
N PRO A 7 -15.37 -23.71 51.71
CA PRO A 7 -15.35 -23.30 50.32
C PRO A 7 -14.04 -22.58 49.97
N THR A 8 -13.34 -23.09 48.95
CA THR A 8 -12.13 -22.48 48.40
C THR A 8 -12.51 -21.28 47.52
N THR A 9 -12.10 -20.08 47.94
CA THR A 9 -12.19 -18.86 47.12
C THR A 9 -11.25 -18.95 45.92
N VAL A 10 -11.81 -19.00 44.71
CA VAL A 10 -11.07 -18.91 43.44
C VAL A 10 -10.78 -17.43 43.15
N THR A 11 -9.54 -17.00 43.37
CA THR A 11 -9.05 -15.71 42.86
C THR A 11 -8.92 -15.78 41.34
N LYS A 12 -9.70 -14.96 40.64
CA LYS A 12 -9.69 -14.79 39.18
C LYS A 12 -8.35 -14.20 38.76
N GLN A 13 -7.43 -15.02 38.25
CA GLN A 13 -6.19 -14.56 37.63
C GLN A 13 -6.51 -13.86 36.31
N THR A 14 -6.30 -12.55 36.26
CA THR A 14 -6.36 -11.75 35.04
C THR A 14 -5.13 -12.04 34.17
N VAL A 15 -5.35 -12.73 33.05
CA VAL A 15 -4.35 -12.92 31.99
C VAL A 15 -4.16 -11.57 31.30
N VAL A 16 -2.97 -10.99 31.41
CA VAL A 16 -2.63 -9.74 30.71
C VAL A 16 -2.28 -10.11 29.27
N VAL A 17 -3.20 -9.85 28.34
CA VAL A 17 -2.96 -9.97 26.89
C VAL A 17 -2.08 -8.80 26.46
N THR A 18 -0.86 -9.11 26.01
CA THR A 18 0.12 -8.15 25.47
C THR A 18 0.17 -8.28 23.94
N CYS A 19 -0.05 -7.16 23.23
CA CYS A 19 0.00 -7.10 21.77
C CYS A 19 1.44 -7.18 21.22
N LEU A 20 1.55 -7.57 19.95
CA LEU A 20 2.80 -7.52 19.18
C LEU A 20 3.31 -6.06 19.08
N GLN A 21 4.62 -5.89 18.94
CA GLN A 21 5.24 -4.56 18.86
C GLN A 21 4.78 -3.83 17.59
N GLY A 22 4.22 -2.62 17.74
CA GLY A 22 3.61 -1.87 16.64
C GLY A 22 2.13 -2.19 16.37
N ALA A 23 1.49 -3.02 17.21
CA ALA A 23 0.04 -3.22 17.19
C ALA A 23 -0.66 -2.31 18.22
N TYR A 24 -1.81 -1.77 17.84
CA TYR A 24 -2.69 -1.04 18.76
C TYR A 24 -3.48 -2.04 19.59
N ARG A 25 -3.58 -1.75 20.90
CA ARG A 25 -4.33 -2.57 21.86
C ARG A 25 -5.69 -1.94 22.11
N CYS A 26 -6.74 -2.62 21.66
CA CYS A 26 -8.12 -2.29 21.95
C CYS A 26 -8.40 -2.28 23.47
N ASN A 27 -9.45 -1.59 23.91
CA ASN A 27 -9.84 -1.52 25.32
C ASN A 27 -10.29 -2.90 25.86
N ASN A 28 -10.91 -3.72 25.02
CA ASN A 28 -11.26 -5.12 25.28
C ASN A 28 -10.05 -6.07 25.26
N SER A 29 -8.84 -5.54 25.07
CA SER A 29 -7.57 -6.27 24.99
C SER A 29 -7.34 -7.09 23.71
N GLU A 30 -8.13 -6.87 22.66
CA GLU A 30 -7.79 -7.28 21.29
C GLU A 30 -6.62 -6.45 20.74
N CYS A 31 -5.96 -6.98 19.71
CA CYS A 31 -4.80 -6.35 19.10
C CYS A 31 -5.03 -6.21 17.60
N ILE A 32 -4.92 -4.99 17.10
CA ILE A 32 -5.06 -4.66 15.67
C ILE A 32 -3.79 -3.96 15.19
N ARG A 33 -3.63 -3.80 13.87
CA ARG A 33 -2.49 -3.04 13.33
C ARG A 33 -2.59 -1.56 13.69
N GLU A 34 -1.46 -0.89 13.90
CA GLU A 34 -1.46 0.56 14.13
C GLU A 34 -2.06 1.33 12.94
N SER A 35 -1.92 0.83 11.70
CA SER A 35 -2.58 1.38 10.51
C SER A 35 -4.10 1.41 10.61
N ASN A 36 -4.66 0.49 11.39
CA ASN A 36 -6.11 0.31 11.57
C ASN A 36 -6.63 1.12 12.76
N ARG A 37 -5.78 1.86 13.46
CA ARG A 37 -6.22 2.84 14.45
C ARG A 37 -6.61 4.14 13.74
N CYS A 38 -7.83 4.60 13.98
CA CYS A 38 -8.39 5.85 13.44
C CYS A 38 -8.55 5.83 11.91
N ASN A 39 -8.89 4.69 11.30
CA ASN A 39 -9.00 4.55 9.85
C ASN A 39 -10.46 4.64 9.32
N GLY A 40 -11.43 4.82 10.21
CA GLY A 40 -12.86 4.88 9.91
C GLY A 40 -13.55 3.51 9.79
N TYR A 41 -12.84 2.42 10.03
CA TYR A 41 -13.37 1.06 10.07
C TYR A 41 -13.34 0.52 11.50
N ARG A 42 -14.19 -0.48 11.77
CA ARG A 42 -14.20 -1.16 13.06
C ARG A 42 -13.45 -2.47 12.94
N GLU A 43 -12.25 -2.52 13.50
CA GLU A 43 -11.43 -3.71 13.64
C GLU A 43 -11.46 -4.27 15.06
N CYS A 44 -11.52 -3.40 16.08
CA CYS A 44 -11.78 -3.83 17.45
C CYS A 44 -13.27 -4.17 17.61
N SER A 45 -13.58 -5.30 18.25
CA SER A 45 -14.97 -5.70 18.56
C SER A 45 -15.69 -4.67 19.44
N ASP A 46 -14.94 -3.86 20.20
CA ASP A 46 -15.43 -2.78 21.04
C ASP A 46 -15.28 -1.38 20.43
N ASN A 47 -14.85 -1.27 19.16
CA ASN A 47 -14.69 -0.03 18.39
C ASN A 47 -13.67 0.95 19.02
N SER A 48 -12.79 0.48 19.91
CA SER A 48 -11.84 1.34 20.63
C SER A 48 -10.65 1.83 19.80
N ASP A 49 -10.49 1.29 18.60
CA ASP A 49 -9.60 1.73 17.54
C ASP A 49 -9.98 3.06 16.93
N GLU A 50 -11.28 3.34 16.84
CA GLU A 50 -11.79 4.58 16.25
C GLU A 50 -12.09 5.66 17.27
N LEU A 51 -11.85 5.40 18.56
CA LEU A 51 -12.12 6.36 19.63
C LEU A 51 -10.87 7.17 20.00
N SER A 52 -11.11 8.43 20.38
CA SER A 52 -10.05 9.35 20.84
C SER A 52 -8.95 9.53 19.79
N CYS A 53 -9.38 9.81 18.57
CA CYS A 53 -8.52 10.08 17.43
C CYS A 53 -8.30 11.59 17.28
N ASP A 54 -7.04 12.04 17.31
CA ASP A 54 -6.74 13.45 17.07
C ASP A 54 -6.83 13.80 15.57
N ILE A 55 -6.48 12.87 14.69
CA ILE A 55 -6.56 12.98 13.22
C ILE A 55 -7.04 11.63 12.68
N CYS A 56 -8.02 11.63 11.78
CA CYS A 56 -8.44 10.41 11.07
C CYS A 56 -7.48 10.12 9.91
N LYS A 57 -7.08 8.87 9.76
CA LYS A 57 -6.28 8.37 8.64
C LYS A 57 -7.17 8.20 7.40
N PHE A 58 -6.54 8.06 6.23
CA PHE A 58 -7.21 7.85 4.94
C PHE A 58 -8.27 8.92 4.56
N SER A 59 -8.08 10.16 5.00
CA SER A 59 -9.03 11.26 4.75
C SER A 59 -10.42 11.03 5.37
N GLY A 60 -10.53 10.24 6.44
CA GLY A 60 -11.77 10.02 7.19
C GLY A 60 -12.32 11.30 7.86
N PHE A 61 -13.60 11.29 8.21
CA PHE A 61 -14.24 12.37 8.94
C PHE A 61 -14.11 12.13 10.44
N ARG A 62 -13.69 13.18 11.18
CA ARG A 62 -13.62 13.15 12.64
C ARG A 62 -14.90 13.74 13.22
N CYS A 63 -15.67 12.92 13.93
CA CYS A 63 -16.81 13.35 14.73
C CYS A 63 -16.36 14.36 15.82
N ASP A 64 -17.28 15.16 16.35
CA ASP A 64 -16.96 16.14 17.41
C ASP A 64 -16.52 15.44 18.71
N ASP A 65 -17.02 14.24 18.98
CA ASP A 65 -16.60 13.37 20.08
C ASP A 65 -15.25 12.65 19.86
N ARG A 66 -14.59 12.94 18.72
CA ARG A 66 -13.30 12.38 18.29
C ARG A 66 -13.35 10.89 17.92
N GLU A 67 -14.52 10.41 17.56
CA GLU A 67 -14.67 9.17 16.78
C GLU A 67 -14.29 9.42 15.31
N CYS A 68 -13.67 8.44 14.64
CA CYS A 68 -13.40 8.50 13.21
C CYS A 68 -14.38 7.62 12.44
N ILE A 69 -14.93 8.16 11.36
CA ILE A 69 -15.78 7.44 10.41
C ILE A 69 -15.28 7.67 8.99
N LEU A 70 -15.75 6.85 8.04
CA LEU A 70 -15.45 7.07 6.63
C LEU A 70 -15.97 8.42 6.14
N ALA A 71 -15.20 9.07 5.27
CA ALA A 71 -15.58 10.35 4.67
C ALA A 71 -16.93 10.28 3.92
N SER A 72 -17.23 9.12 3.33
CA SER A 72 -18.50 8.85 2.65
C SER A 72 -19.71 8.76 3.58
N TYR A 73 -19.48 8.67 4.90
CA TYR A 73 -20.54 8.62 5.91
C TYR A 73 -20.91 10.00 6.45
N ARG A 74 -20.06 11.00 6.26
CA ARG A 74 -20.46 12.38 6.53
C ARG A 74 -21.60 12.79 5.58
N CYS A 75 -22.68 13.30 6.14
CA CYS A 75 -23.81 13.79 5.38
C CYS A 75 -24.43 12.74 4.42
N ASN A 76 -24.55 11.48 4.85
CA ASN A 76 -25.18 10.42 4.04
C ASN A 76 -26.67 10.17 4.39
N GLY A 77 -27.18 10.76 5.49
CA GLY A 77 -28.58 10.67 5.92
C GLY A 77 -28.82 9.62 7.00
N LYS A 78 -27.75 9.04 7.53
CA LYS A 78 -27.72 8.08 8.63
C LYS A 78 -26.80 8.66 9.71
N ILE A 79 -27.06 8.26 10.96
CA ILE A 79 -26.25 8.67 12.08
C ILE A 79 -25.24 7.55 12.31
N GLU A 80 -24.01 7.79 11.89
CA GLU A 80 -22.84 6.97 12.17
C GLU A 80 -22.05 7.50 13.37
N CYS A 81 -21.88 8.82 13.50
CA CYS A 81 -21.26 9.38 14.71
C CYS A 81 -22.18 9.21 15.91
N ARG A 82 -21.62 8.82 17.07
CA ARG A 82 -22.39 8.69 18.31
C ARG A 82 -23.03 10.01 18.76
N ASP A 83 -22.39 11.13 18.47
CA ASP A 83 -22.87 12.48 18.73
C ASP A 83 -23.67 13.10 17.56
N SER A 84 -23.89 12.34 16.48
CA SER A 84 -24.59 12.76 15.26
C SER A 84 -23.94 13.95 14.54
N SER A 85 -22.64 14.21 14.80
CA SER A 85 -21.91 15.33 14.19
C SER A 85 -21.63 15.16 12.70
N ASP A 86 -21.61 13.91 12.22
CA ASP A 86 -21.63 13.55 10.80
C ASP A 86 -22.84 14.07 10.03
N GLU A 87 -23.96 14.31 10.72
CA GLU A 87 -25.20 14.82 10.14
C GLU A 87 -25.49 16.27 10.54
N LYS A 88 -24.57 16.93 11.25
CA LYS A 88 -24.65 18.36 11.60
C LYS A 88 -23.87 19.19 10.59
N ASP A 89 -24.37 20.40 10.35
CA ASP A 89 -23.77 21.33 9.38
C ASP A 89 -23.56 20.68 7.99
N CYS A 90 -24.53 19.84 7.63
CA CYS A 90 -24.69 19.33 6.29
C CYS A 90 -25.50 20.35 5.49
N ASP A 91 -25.03 20.73 4.31
CA ASP A 91 -25.84 21.51 3.37
C ASP A 91 -27.16 20.77 3.13
N ILE A 92 -28.27 21.40 3.56
CA ILE A 92 -29.52 20.75 3.99
C ILE A 92 -30.35 20.12 2.84
N CYS A 93 -29.93 20.23 1.58
CA CYS A 93 -30.58 19.53 0.47
C CYS A 93 -29.60 18.45 -0.07
N LYS A 94 -29.77 17.19 0.38
CA LYS A 94 -29.00 16.03 -0.12
C LYS A 94 -29.59 15.52 -1.44
N GLY A 95 -28.71 15.25 -2.41
CA GLY A 95 -29.04 14.61 -3.69
C GLY A 95 -29.78 15.55 -4.65
N GLN A 96 -29.07 16.02 -5.69
CA GLN A 96 -29.59 16.78 -6.85
C GLN A 96 -30.72 17.79 -6.57
N SER A 97 -30.82 18.36 -5.37
CA SER A 97 -31.87 19.31 -4.97
C SER A 97 -31.26 20.64 -4.54
N TRP A 98 -32.02 21.72 -4.66
CA TRP A 98 -31.63 23.11 -4.47
C TRP A 98 -32.62 23.81 -3.53
N LYS A 99 -32.13 24.79 -2.78
CA LYS A 99 -32.87 25.41 -1.67
C LYS A 99 -33.43 26.78 -2.07
N CYS A 100 -34.75 26.91 -2.07
CA CYS A 100 -35.46 28.19 -2.19
C CYS A 100 -35.11 29.12 -1.01
N ASN A 101 -35.26 30.44 -1.20
CA ASN A 101 -35.02 31.39 -0.09
C ASN A 101 -36.00 31.21 1.08
N THR A 102 -37.16 30.59 0.83
CA THR A 102 -38.13 30.18 1.87
C THR A 102 -37.70 28.93 2.65
N ASN A 103 -36.53 28.35 2.35
CA ASN A 103 -35.99 27.08 2.87
C ASN A 103 -36.72 25.82 2.39
N GLN A 104 -37.56 25.91 1.36
CA GLN A 104 -38.09 24.75 0.63
C GLN A 104 -36.98 24.12 -0.24
N CYS A 105 -36.83 22.79 -0.25
CA CYS A 105 -35.95 22.11 -1.21
C CYS A 105 -36.77 21.72 -2.45
N ILE A 106 -36.29 22.10 -3.63
CA ILE A 106 -36.80 21.69 -4.95
C ILE A 106 -35.73 20.85 -5.65
N SER A 107 -36.09 20.12 -6.69
CA SER A 107 -35.10 19.40 -7.50
C SER A 107 -34.27 20.38 -8.35
N ARG A 108 -33.00 20.07 -8.64
CA ARG A 108 -32.12 20.95 -9.43
C ARG A 108 -32.61 21.18 -10.86
N ASN A 109 -33.38 20.23 -11.40
CA ASN A 109 -34.03 20.35 -12.71
C ASN A 109 -35.27 21.27 -12.71
N GLN A 110 -35.66 21.81 -11.55
CA GLN A 110 -36.74 22.78 -11.36
C GLN A 110 -36.22 24.21 -11.15
N ILE A 111 -34.90 24.42 -11.31
CA ILE A 111 -34.32 25.76 -11.26
C ILE A 111 -34.30 26.32 -12.68
N CYS A 112 -34.83 27.52 -12.89
CA CYS A 112 -34.87 28.17 -14.20
C CYS A 112 -35.55 27.32 -15.29
N ASP A 113 -36.51 26.48 -14.90
CA ASP A 113 -37.27 25.61 -15.81
C ASP A 113 -38.49 26.34 -16.42
N GLY A 114 -38.72 27.59 -16.01
CA GLY A 114 -39.81 28.45 -16.47
C GLY A 114 -41.13 28.21 -15.73
N LYS A 115 -41.11 27.46 -14.64
CA LYS A 115 -42.24 27.24 -13.74
C LYS A 115 -41.91 27.75 -12.35
N GLU A 116 -42.94 28.04 -11.58
CA GLU A 116 -42.81 28.52 -10.21
C GLU A 116 -42.87 27.31 -9.28
N ASP A 117 -41.72 26.70 -9.01
CA ASP A 117 -41.56 25.55 -8.11
C ASP A 117 -41.20 25.98 -6.68
N CYS A 118 -40.54 27.14 -6.51
CA CYS A 118 -40.43 27.81 -5.21
C CYS A 118 -41.65 28.71 -4.92
N GLU A 119 -42.17 28.67 -3.70
CA GLU A 119 -43.28 29.53 -3.25
C GLU A 119 -43.02 31.04 -3.45
N ASP A 120 -41.75 31.46 -3.43
CA ASP A 120 -41.32 32.85 -3.62
C ASP A 120 -40.73 33.13 -5.01
N LYS A 121 -40.78 32.17 -5.94
CA LYS A 121 -40.19 32.25 -7.28
C LYS A 121 -38.67 32.46 -7.28
N SER A 122 -38.00 32.09 -6.19
CA SER A 122 -36.54 32.23 -6.06
C SER A 122 -35.75 31.34 -7.04
N ASP A 123 -36.37 30.25 -7.49
CA ASP A 123 -35.92 29.36 -8.56
C ASP A 123 -35.85 30.02 -9.94
N GLU A 124 -36.61 31.10 -10.18
CA GLU A 124 -36.71 31.75 -11.51
C GLU A 124 -36.07 33.16 -11.56
N THR A 125 -35.56 33.67 -10.44
CA THR A 125 -35.16 35.08 -10.32
C THR A 125 -33.69 35.37 -10.55
N ILE A 126 -32.77 34.39 -10.42
CA ILE A 126 -31.32 34.57 -10.62
C ILE A 126 -30.72 33.37 -11.38
N CYS A 127 -30.71 33.43 -12.72
CA CYS A 127 -30.13 32.39 -13.59
C CYS A 127 -28.76 32.81 -14.17
N ILE A 128 -27.77 33.05 -13.30
CA ILE A 128 -26.38 33.37 -13.66
C ILE A 128 -25.50 32.17 -13.30
N CYS A 129 -24.88 31.52 -14.28
CA CYS A 129 -24.00 30.37 -14.03
C CYS A 129 -22.68 30.80 -13.38
N SER A 130 -22.15 29.97 -12.48
CA SER A 130 -20.83 30.16 -11.84
C SER A 130 -19.67 29.97 -12.86
N ASP A 131 -18.46 30.46 -12.56
CA ASP A 131 -17.28 30.42 -13.45
C ASP A 131 -16.86 29.01 -13.89
N GLN A 132 -17.32 27.97 -13.18
CA GLN A 132 -17.05 26.54 -13.47
C GLN A 132 -18.25 25.81 -14.09
N GLN A 133 -19.33 26.52 -14.39
CA GLN A 133 -20.56 25.97 -14.95
C GLN A 133 -20.80 26.49 -16.36
N VAL A 134 -21.32 25.62 -17.21
CA VAL A 134 -21.68 25.90 -18.60
C VAL A 134 -23.19 26.01 -18.70
N LYS A 135 -23.66 27.04 -19.41
CA LYS A 135 -25.09 27.31 -19.61
C LYS A 135 -25.60 26.54 -20.83
N CYS A 136 -26.57 25.65 -20.61
CA CYS A 136 -27.35 24.95 -21.61
C CYS A 136 -28.23 25.91 -22.43
N ASP A 137 -28.73 25.48 -23.59
CA ASP A 137 -29.63 26.28 -24.44
C ASP A 137 -30.95 26.60 -23.71
N ASN A 138 -31.47 25.66 -22.92
CA ASN A 138 -32.61 25.85 -22.02
C ASN A 138 -32.27 26.61 -20.72
N LYS A 139 -31.08 27.22 -20.63
CA LYS A 139 -30.60 28.06 -19.52
C LYS A 139 -30.32 27.33 -18.21
N ILE A 140 -30.39 25.99 -18.19
CA ILE A 140 -29.87 25.16 -17.11
C ILE A 140 -28.35 25.33 -17.03
N CYS A 141 -27.78 25.36 -15.83
CA CYS A 141 -26.32 25.39 -15.65
C CYS A 141 -25.85 24.00 -15.23
N ILE A 142 -24.97 23.41 -16.03
CA ILE A 142 -24.33 22.13 -15.72
C ILE A 142 -22.84 22.36 -15.45
N HIS A 143 -22.18 21.42 -14.77
CA HIS A 143 -20.74 21.53 -14.55
C HIS A 143 -19.98 21.36 -15.88
N ALA A 144 -18.82 22.00 -16.03
CA ALA A 144 -18.02 21.86 -17.26
C ALA A 144 -17.64 20.40 -17.58
N SER A 145 -17.54 19.53 -16.55
CA SER A 145 -17.28 18.09 -16.73
C SER A 145 -18.49 17.28 -17.21
N GLN A 146 -19.67 17.89 -17.28
CA GLN A 146 -20.92 17.26 -17.74
C GLN A 146 -21.26 17.62 -19.19
N VAL A 147 -20.38 18.38 -19.85
CA VAL A 147 -20.47 18.68 -21.28
C VAL A 147 -19.76 17.56 -22.03
N CYS A 148 -20.44 16.92 -22.98
CA CYS A 148 -19.91 15.82 -23.79
C CYS A 148 -19.49 14.58 -22.99
N ASP A 149 -20.19 14.26 -21.90
CA ASP A 149 -19.95 13.07 -21.09
C ASP A 149 -20.80 11.86 -21.55
N GLY A 150 -21.62 12.04 -22.60
CA GLY A 150 -22.50 11.03 -23.15
C GLY A 150 -23.81 10.87 -22.38
N ILE A 151 -24.08 11.75 -21.41
CA ILE A 151 -25.29 11.81 -20.61
C ILE A 151 -25.97 13.14 -20.90
N ASN A 152 -27.27 13.11 -21.20
CA ASN A 152 -28.05 14.34 -21.39
C ASN A 152 -28.35 15.00 -20.02
N ASN A 153 -27.36 15.70 -19.48
CA ASN A 153 -27.41 16.50 -18.26
C ASN A 153 -28.20 17.80 -18.46
N CYS A 154 -28.23 18.37 -19.67
CA CYS A 154 -29.04 19.57 -19.97
C CYS A 154 -30.54 19.26 -20.16
N TYR A 155 -30.96 17.99 -20.22
CA TYR A 155 -32.31 17.51 -20.56
C TYR A 155 -32.84 17.90 -21.96
N ASP A 156 -32.33 18.97 -22.58
CA ASP A 156 -32.59 19.40 -23.96
C ASP A 156 -31.49 18.94 -24.96
N ASN A 157 -30.56 18.12 -24.47
CA ASN A 157 -29.42 17.55 -25.18
C ASN A 157 -28.43 18.60 -25.71
N SER A 158 -28.44 19.83 -25.19
CA SER A 158 -27.53 20.90 -25.63
C SER A 158 -26.09 20.74 -25.17
N ASP A 159 -25.87 20.06 -24.04
CA ASP A 159 -24.57 19.57 -23.56
C ASP A 159 -23.94 18.50 -24.44
N GLU A 160 -24.78 17.75 -25.15
CA GLU A 160 -24.38 16.69 -26.07
C GLU A 160 -24.44 17.15 -27.54
N LYS A 161 -24.83 18.40 -27.80
CA LYS A 161 -24.81 19.00 -29.13
C LYS A 161 -23.44 19.60 -29.41
N ASN A 162 -22.94 19.42 -30.63
CA ASN A 162 -21.61 19.88 -31.05
C ASN A 162 -20.43 19.25 -30.27
N CYS A 163 -20.68 18.14 -29.56
CA CYS A 163 -19.61 17.31 -29.05
C CYS A 163 -18.87 16.66 -30.21
N ARG A 164 -17.59 17.00 -30.33
CA ARG A 164 -16.66 16.14 -31.06
C ARG A 164 -16.56 14.88 -30.21
N THR A 165 -16.94 13.73 -30.79
CA THR A 165 -17.09 12.42 -30.13
C THR A 165 -16.11 12.27 -28.96
N PRO A 166 -16.57 12.00 -27.73
CA PRO A 166 -15.66 11.75 -26.61
C PRO A 166 -14.66 10.68 -27.03
N CYS A 167 -13.37 10.92 -26.73
CA CYS A 167 -12.30 10.01 -27.11
C CYS A 167 -12.63 8.60 -26.59
N ASN A 168 -12.30 7.58 -27.38
CA ASN A 168 -12.56 6.20 -26.99
C ASN A 168 -11.87 5.89 -25.64
N LYS A 169 -12.30 4.85 -24.91
CA LYS A 169 -11.64 4.43 -23.64
C LYS A 169 -10.13 4.14 -23.78
N LEU A 170 -9.63 3.99 -25.00
CA LEU A 170 -8.23 3.71 -25.34
C LEU A 170 -7.48 4.97 -25.84
N GLU A 171 -8.14 6.12 -25.82
CA GLU A 171 -7.63 7.40 -26.30
C GLU A 171 -7.59 8.43 -25.16
N TRP A 172 -6.64 9.35 -25.25
CA TRP A 172 -6.47 10.45 -24.32
C TRP A 172 -6.77 11.79 -25.01
N THR A 173 -7.43 12.69 -24.28
CA THR A 173 -7.85 13.99 -24.81
C THR A 173 -6.78 15.06 -24.51
N CYS A 174 -6.19 15.61 -25.56
CA CYS A 174 -5.35 16.80 -25.51
C CYS A 174 -6.13 17.99 -24.93
N HIS A 175 -5.43 18.97 -24.35
CA HIS A 175 -6.05 20.25 -23.93
C HIS A 175 -6.64 21.00 -25.14
N SER A 176 -6.10 20.81 -26.34
CA SER A 176 -6.67 21.29 -27.60
C SER A 176 -7.95 20.57 -28.06
N GLY A 177 -8.39 19.52 -27.37
CA GLY A 177 -9.54 18.68 -27.74
C GLY A 177 -9.27 17.66 -28.86
N GLN A 178 -8.00 17.42 -29.21
CA GLN A 178 -7.60 16.33 -30.10
C GLN A 178 -7.56 15.01 -29.31
N CYS A 179 -7.98 13.89 -29.92
CA CYS A 179 -7.77 12.56 -29.35
C CYS A 179 -6.47 11.97 -29.88
N ILE A 180 -5.67 11.39 -28.98
CA ILE A 180 -4.47 10.61 -29.28
C ILE A 180 -4.60 9.25 -28.59
N GLU A 181 -3.82 8.25 -28.99
CA GLU A 181 -3.81 6.95 -28.29
C GLU A 181 -3.27 7.14 -26.85
N THR A 182 -3.78 6.40 -25.86
CA THR A 182 -3.29 6.50 -24.46
C THR A 182 -1.78 6.26 -24.35
N GLY A 183 -1.22 5.44 -25.24
CA GLY A 183 0.22 5.19 -25.32
C GLY A 183 1.07 6.36 -25.83
N GLN A 184 0.44 7.39 -26.43
CA GLN A 184 1.11 8.57 -26.96
C GLN A 184 1.29 9.69 -25.93
N ARG A 185 0.65 9.58 -24.76
CA ARG A 185 0.85 10.54 -23.67
C ARG A 185 2.17 10.27 -22.95
N CYS A 186 2.95 11.30 -22.66
CA CYS A 186 4.22 11.21 -21.93
C CYS A 186 5.18 10.18 -22.55
N ASP A 187 5.29 10.17 -23.88
CA ASP A 187 6.18 9.28 -24.62
C ASP A 187 7.42 10.01 -25.18
N GLY A 188 7.50 11.32 -24.97
CA GLY A 188 8.59 12.20 -25.40
C GLY A 188 8.41 12.78 -26.79
N THR A 189 7.29 12.51 -27.47
CA THR A 189 6.97 13.02 -28.81
C THR A 189 5.65 13.79 -28.76
N ALA A 190 5.63 15.01 -29.28
CA ALA A 190 4.39 15.78 -29.35
C ALA A 190 3.44 15.21 -30.42
N HIS A 191 2.34 14.62 -29.97
CA HIS A 191 1.21 14.15 -30.76
C HIS A 191 0.05 15.12 -30.73
N CYS A 192 -0.13 15.88 -29.64
CA CYS A 192 -1.11 16.94 -29.57
C CYS A 192 -0.65 18.18 -30.34
N SER A 193 -1.58 18.84 -31.03
CA SER A 193 -1.31 20.13 -31.71
C SER A 193 -0.79 21.23 -30.77
N ASP A 194 -1.14 21.17 -29.48
CA ASP A 194 -0.71 22.07 -28.42
C ASP A 194 0.39 21.50 -27.51
N LYS A 195 0.87 20.28 -27.79
CA LYS A 195 1.87 19.53 -26.99
C LYS A 195 1.44 19.21 -25.56
N SER A 196 0.14 19.23 -25.28
CA SER A 196 -0.40 18.94 -23.94
C SER A 196 -0.23 17.48 -23.49
N ASP A 197 0.14 16.59 -24.40
CA ASP A 197 0.49 15.20 -24.12
C ASP A 197 1.85 15.03 -23.42
N GLU A 198 2.71 16.05 -23.46
CA GLU A 198 4.07 16.02 -22.92
C GLU A 198 4.25 16.95 -21.70
N ILE A 199 3.16 17.40 -21.10
CA ILE A 199 3.16 18.23 -19.88
C ILE A 199 2.60 17.47 -18.67
N ASP A 200 3.11 17.79 -17.48
CA ASP A 200 2.77 17.13 -16.20
C ASP A 200 2.90 15.60 -16.24
N CYS A 201 3.98 15.14 -16.86
CA CYS A 201 4.37 13.73 -16.88
C CYS A 201 5.11 13.36 -15.59
N PHE A 202 4.77 12.19 -15.04
CA PHE A 202 5.51 11.63 -13.91
C PHE A 202 6.77 10.92 -14.42
N CYS A 203 7.78 10.81 -13.55
CA CYS A 203 8.99 10.03 -13.82
C CYS A 203 9.86 10.54 -14.98
N SER A 204 9.68 11.77 -15.48
CA SER A 204 10.43 12.29 -16.63
C SER A 204 11.95 12.20 -16.45
N GLU A 205 12.43 12.43 -15.22
CA GLU A 205 13.84 12.38 -14.84
C GLU A 205 14.23 11.11 -14.05
N ALA A 206 13.26 10.23 -13.74
CA ALA A 206 13.49 9.05 -12.89
C ALA A 206 14.09 7.90 -13.69
N LYS A 207 15.07 7.18 -13.14
CA LYS A 207 15.72 6.04 -13.80
C LYS A 207 15.53 4.75 -13.02
N PHE A 208 14.65 3.88 -13.50
CA PHE A 208 14.37 2.59 -12.89
C PHE A 208 13.80 1.60 -13.93
N ASN A 209 13.80 0.33 -13.57
CA ASN A 209 13.08 -0.71 -14.31
C ASN A 209 11.78 -1.00 -13.57
N LEU A 210 10.66 -1.08 -14.29
CA LEU A 210 9.36 -1.42 -13.75
C LEU A 210 8.95 -2.78 -14.29
N VAL A 211 8.72 -3.75 -13.40
CA VAL A 211 8.18 -5.06 -13.73
C VAL A 211 6.75 -5.11 -13.21
N ILE A 212 5.80 -5.54 -14.03
CA ILE A 212 4.39 -5.64 -13.65
C ILE A 212 3.95 -7.09 -13.83
N ALA A 213 3.62 -7.75 -12.73
CA ALA A 213 3.14 -9.12 -12.69
C ALA A 213 1.64 -9.14 -12.39
N LEU A 214 0.86 -9.59 -13.37
CA LEU A 214 -0.60 -9.57 -13.37
C LEU A 214 -1.15 -11.00 -13.18
N GLU A 215 -1.95 -11.23 -12.14
CA GLU A 215 -2.61 -12.53 -11.92
C GLU A 215 -3.82 -12.69 -12.85
N SER A 216 -4.10 -13.91 -13.33
CA SER A 216 -5.07 -14.20 -14.40
C SER A 216 -6.55 -13.98 -14.07
N SER A 217 -6.89 -13.49 -12.88
CA SER A 217 -8.26 -13.18 -12.48
C SER A 217 -8.75 -11.87 -13.12
N GLU A 218 -9.93 -11.90 -13.78
CA GLU A 218 -10.65 -10.72 -14.30
C GLU A 218 -9.85 -9.83 -15.27
N SER A 219 -9.42 -10.44 -16.39
CA SER A 219 -8.51 -9.86 -17.38
C SER A 219 -8.87 -8.48 -17.96
N GLN A 220 -10.14 -8.05 -17.95
CA GLN A 220 -10.52 -6.76 -18.52
C GLN A 220 -10.16 -5.59 -17.60
N PHE A 221 -10.31 -5.74 -16.28
CA PHE A 221 -9.98 -4.69 -15.32
C PHE A 221 -8.48 -4.50 -15.17
N LEU A 222 -7.70 -5.58 -15.21
CA LEU A 222 -6.23 -5.50 -15.20
C LEU A 222 -5.67 -4.78 -16.43
N LYS A 223 -6.32 -4.93 -17.60
CA LYS A 223 -5.96 -4.18 -18.81
C LYS A 223 -6.20 -2.68 -18.64
N LEU A 224 -7.35 -2.29 -18.08
CA LEU A 224 -7.68 -0.89 -17.79
C LEU A 224 -6.72 -0.28 -16.77
N PHE A 225 -6.47 -1.00 -15.66
CA PHE A 225 -5.50 -0.59 -14.65
C PHE A 225 -4.11 -0.33 -15.26
N LEU A 226 -3.63 -1.22 -16.12
CA LEU A 226 -2.32 -1.04 -16.75
C LEU A 226 -2.29 0.17 -17.69
N GLN A 227 -3.38 0.39 -18.46
CA GLN A 227 -3.50 1.56 -19.32
C GLN A 227 -3.43 2.85 -18.50
N ASP A 228 -4.17 2.93 -17.39
CA ASP A 228 -4.16 4.08 -16.50
C ASP A 228 -2.80 4.30 -15.80
N LEU A 229 -2.17 3.22 -15.36
CA LEU A 229 -0.85 3.25 -14.72
C LEU A 229 0.23 3.78 -15.67
N LEU A 230 0.28 3.26 -16.90
CA LEU A 230 1.33 3.62 -17.87
C LEU A 230 1.05 4.94 -18.59
N ARG A 231 -0.20 5.42 -18.63
CA ARG A 231 -0.57 6.70 -19.25
C ARG A 231 0.26 7.86 -18.70
N ASP A 232 0.44 7.93 -17.38
CA ASP A 232 1.03 9.10 -16.71
C ASP A 232 2.54 8.99 -16.47
N ILE A 233 3.12 7.81 -16.70
CA ILE A 233 4.56 7.55 -16.54
C ILE A 233 5.30 7.89 -17.83
N ALA A 234 6.39 8.64 -17.73
CA ALA A 234 7.30 8.92 -18.84
C ALA A 234 8.12 7.67 -19.25
N VAL A 235 7.47 6.72 -19.93
CA VAL A 235 8.12 5.51 -20.46
C VAL A 235 8.88 5.89 -21.72
N ASN A 236 10.15 6.24 -21.55
CA ASN A 236 11.10 6.33 -22.62
C ASN A 236 12.22 5.32 -22.32
N ASN A 237 12.60 4.48 -23.27
CA ASN A 237 13.55 3.35 -23.08
C ASN A 237 14.95 3.74 -22.54
N LYS A 238 15.17 5.03 -22.26
CA LYS A 238 16.34 5.60 -21.60
C LYS A 238 16.16 5.66 -20.08
N ASN A 239 15.04 6.21 -19.60
CA ASN A 239 14.81 6.52 -18.18
C ASN A 239 14.02 5.41 -17.49
N VAL A 240 12.78 5.15 -17.93
CA VAL A 240 11.94 4.08 -17.38
C VAL A 240 11.76 2.98 -18.43
N ARG A 241 12.18 1.76 -18.11
CA ARG A 241 11.85 0.56 -18.91
C ARG A 241 10.81 -0.25 -18.19
N VAL A 242 9.88 -0.80 -18.94
CA VAL A 242 8.76 -1.55 -18.39
C VAL A 242 8.77 -2.96 -18.96
N GLY A 243 8.61 -3.96 -18.09
CA GLY A 243 8.35 -5.34 -18.45
C GLY A 243 7.00 -5.74 -17.87
N ILE A 244 6.23 -6.54 -18.61
CA ILE A 244 4.90 -7.00 -18.19
C ILE A 244 4.82 -8.52 -18.34
N MET A 245 4.25 -9.18 -17.35
CA MET A 245 3.98 -10.61 -17.38
C MET A 245 2.60 -10.93 -16.80
N GLY A 246 2.00 -12.00 -17.30
CA GLY A 246 0.78 -12.58 -16.76
C GLY A 246 1.09 -13.92 -16.07
N TYR A 247 0.40 -14.22 -14.98
CA TYR A 247 0.55 -15.50 -14.31
C TYR A 247 -0.77 -16.06 -13.76
N GLY A 248 -0.81 -17.37 -13.57
CA GLY A 248 -1.85 -18.17 -12.94
C GLY A 248 -1.21 -19.46 -12.49
N ASP A 249 -1.63 -20.62 -13.01
CA ASP A 249 -0.93 -21.90 -12.83
C ASP A 249 0.44 -21.96 -13.53
N GLN A 250 0.63 -21.08 -14.51
CA GLN A 250 1.89 -20.84 -15.22
C GLN A 250 2.19 -19.34 -15.26
N ALA A 251 3.41 -18.97 -15.67
CA ALA A 251 3.83 -17.58 -15.81
C ALA A 251 4.38 -17.32 -17.22
N LEU A 252 3.86 -16.31 -17.92
CA LEU A 252 4.31 -15.93 -19.26
C LEU A 252 4.64 -14.44 -19.33
N THR A 253 5.76 -14.13 -19.97
CA THR A 253 6.12 -12.75 -20.32
C THR A 253 5.21 -12.24 -21.42
N ILE A 254 4.53 -11.12 -21.18
CA ILE A 254 3.70 -10.40 -22.16
C ILE A 254 4.59 -9.43 -22.93
N PHE A 255 5.48 -8.74 -22.21
CA PHE A 255 6.36 -7.73 -22.75
C PHE A 255 7.71 -7.72 -22.00
N GLN A 256 8.82 -7.90 -22.72
CA GLN A 256 10.14 -8.06 -22.11
C GLN A 256 10.81 -6.70 -21.85
N LEU A 257 11.43 -6.56 -20.67
CA LEU A 257 12.11 -5.34 -20.21
C LEU A 257 13.23 -4.84 -21.14
N SER A 258 13.92 -5.74 -21.85
CA SER A 258 15.04 -5.41 -22.74
C SER A 258 14.62 -4.89 -24.11
N THR A 259 13.33 -4.97 -24.47
CA THR A 259 12.87 -4.53 -25.78
C THR A 259 12.80 -3.01 -25.84
N THR A 260 13.44 -2.40 -26.85
CA THR A 260 13.24 -0.99 -27.16
C THR A 260 11.90 -0.84 -27.87
N ALA A 261 10.80 -0.78 -27.13
CA ALA A 261 9.49 -0.52 -27.72
C ALA A 261 8.84 0.74 -27.17
N ARG A 262 7.94 1.30 -27.98
CA ARG A 262 7.15 2.47 -27.61
C ARG A 262 6.06 2.03 -26.64
N LYS A 263 5.55 2.97 -25.84
CA LYS A 263 4.45 2.69 -24.91
C LYS A 263 3.21 2.13 -25.62
N VAL A 264 2.94 2.56 -26.86
CA VAL A 264 1.89 1.97 -27.72
C VAL A 264 2.10 0.46 -27.93
N ASP A 265 3.31 0.03 -28.29
CA ASP A 265 3.61 -1.39 -28.57
C ASP A 265 3.39 -2.27 -27.30
N MET A 266 3.65 -1.69 -26.12
CA MET A 266 3.41 -2.34 -24.83
C MET A 266 1.92 -2.52 -24.54
N LEU A 267 1.13 -1.46 -24.73
CA LEU A 267 -0.31 -1.48 -24.51
C LEU A 267 -1.02 -2.39 -25.51
N ASP A 268 -0.54 -2.46 -26.75
CA ASP A 268 -1.02 -3.39 -27.76
C ASP A 268 -0.74 -4.85 -27.39
N ALA A 269 0.47 -5.14 -26.90
CA ALA A 269 0.82 -6.49 -26.44
C ALA A 269 -0.12 -6.97 -25.33
N VAL A 270 -0.45 -6.08 -24.38
CA VAL A 270 -1.36 -6.39 -23.28
C VAL A 270 -2.80 -6.53 -23.75
N THR A 271 -3.26 -5.63 -24.62
CA THR A 271 -4.62 -5.64 -25.15
C THR A 271 -4.89 -6.96 -25.90
N ASN A 272 -3.92 -7.42 -26.68
CA ASN A 272 -4.00 -8.64 -27.48
C ASN A 272 -3.65 -9.93 -26.71
N PHE A 273 -3.09 -9.81 -25.50
CA PHE A 273 -2.77 -10.97 -24.70
C PHE A 273 -4.03 -11.77 -24.33
N LYS A 274 -3.99 -13.07 -24.63
CA LYS A 274 -5.05 -14.03 -24.34
C LYS A 274 -4.69 -14.79 -23.08
N TRP A 275 -5.45 -14.54 -22.02
CA TRP A 275 -5.33 -15.25 -20.75
C TRP A 275 -5.83 -16.69 -20.92
N SER A 276 -4.92 -17.66 -20.81
CA SER A 276 -5.24 -19.09 -20.92
C SER A 276 -4.85 -19.89 -19.68
N PHE A 277 -4.66 -19.22 -18.55
CA PHE A 277 -4.22 -19.82 -17.30
C PHE A 277 -5.39 -20.32 -16.47
N SER A 278 -5.12 -21.30 -15.61
CA SER A 278 -6.01 -21.62 -14.50
C SER A 278 -6.01 -20.49 -13.47
N HIS A 279 -7.04 -20.46 -12.62
CA HIS A 279 -7.20 -19.47 -11.55
C HIS A 279 -6.33 -19.76 -10.33
N ASN A 280 -5.60 -20.88 -10.29
CA ASN A 280 -4.75 -21.19 -9.15
C ASN A 280 -3.34 -20.61 -9.36
N ALA A 281 -2.96 -19.60 -8.57
CA ALA A 281 -1.63 -19.02 -8.63
C ALA A 281 -0.53 -20.02 -8.27
N ASN A 282 0.43 -20.17 -9.18
CA ASN A 282 1.71 -20.80 -8.94
C ASN A 282 2.76 -19.72 -8.68
N TYR A 283 2.90 -19.31 -7.41
CA TYR A 283 3.84 -18.26 -7.01
C TYR A 283 5.30 -18.61 -7.31
N GLU A 284 5.69 -19.88 -7.22
CA GLU A 284 7.05 -20.31 -7.56
C GLU A 284 7.38 -20.03 -9.04
N ALA A 285 6.46 -20.37 -9.95
CA ALA A 285 6.60 -20.07 -11.38
C ALA A 285 6.59 -18.55 -11.64
N ALA A 286 5.71 -17.81 -10.95
CA ALA A 286 5.62 -16.37 -11.07
C ALA A 286 6.94 -15.68 -10.66
N PHE A 287 7.43 -15.92 -9.44
CA PHE A 287 8.66 -15.30 -8.94
C PHE A 287 9.91 -15.75 -9.69
N SER A 288 9.95 -16.99 -10.19
CA SER A 288 11.05 -17.44 -11.06
C SER A 288 11.12 -16.65 -12.37
N ASN A 289 9.96 -16.41 -13.00
CA ASN A 289 9.89 -15.61 -14.23
C ASN A 289 10.21 -14.14 -13.96
N ILE A 290 9.70 -13.58 -12.86
CA ILE A 290 10.03 -12.21 -12.40
C ILE A 290 11.54 -12.05 -12.25
N LEU A 291 12.24 -13.01 -11.66
CA LEU A 291 13.68 -12.93 -11.46
C LEU A 291 14.43 -12.86 -12.80
N VAL A 292 14.11 -13.76 -13.74
CA VAL A 292 14.69 -13.76 -15.10
C VAL A 292 14.37 -12.48 -15.86
N MET A 293 13.19 -11.91 -15.65
CA MET A 293 12.75 -10.69 -16.32
C MET A 293 13.37 -9.43 -15.71
N SER A 294 13.73 -9.50 -14.43
CA SER A 294 14.37 -8.41 -13.67
C SER A 294 15.88 -8.34 -13.88
N THR A 295 16.50 -9.41 -14.39
CA THR A 295 17.93 -9.39 -14.74
C THR A 295 18.18 -8.49 -15.95
N PRO A 296 19.09 -7.49 -15.85
CA PRO A 296 19.47 -6.65 -16.97
C PRO A 296 20.06 -7.47 -18.12
N ASP A 297 19.87 -7.02 -19.37
CA ASP A 297 20.60 -7.54 -20.53
C ASP A 297 22.10 -7.21 -20.38
N ASP A 298 22.99 -8.15 -20.68
CA ASP A 298 24.45 -7.95 -20.63
C ASP A 298 24.94 -6.76 -21.48
N ASN A 299 24.15 -6.35 -22.48
CA ASN A 299 24.41 -5.19 -23.33
C ASN A 299 23.92 -3.85 -22.73
N ASP A 300 23.16 -3.88 -21.63
CA ASP A 300 22.64 -2.68 -20.99
C ASP A 300 23.71 -2.02 -20.12
N LYS A 301 24.27 -0.91 -20.62
CA LYS A 301 25.27 -0.10 -19.90
C LYS A 301 24.72 0.60 -18.64
N ARG A 302 23.43 0.46 -18.34
CA ARG A 302 22.75 1.01 -17.15
C ARG A 302 22.91 0.07 -15.95
N GLN A 303 24.13 -0.07 -15.45
CA GLN A 303 24.40 -0.88 -14.25
C GLN A 303 23.81 -0.19 -13.00
N ASN A 304 23.33 -0.99 -12.04
CA ASN A 304 22.77 -0.56 -10.75
C ASN A 304 21.50 0.34 -10.79
N LEU A 305 20.61 0.15 -11.76
CA LEU A 305 19.27 0.74 -11.65
C LEU A 305 18.38 -0.06 -10.70
N GLN A 306 17.57 0.65 -9.91
CA GLN A 306 16.54 0.01 -9.09
C GLN A 306 15.50 -0.66 -10.01
N THR A 307 15.16 -1.91 -9.69
CA THR A 307 14.00 -2.57 -10.29
C THR A 307 12.86 -2.52 -9.28
N ILE A 308 11.69 -2.08 -9.72
CA ILE A 308 10.46 -2.04 -8.93
C ILE A 308 9.49 -3.04 -9.55
N LEU A 309 8.97 -3.95 -8.75
CA LEU A 309 7.94 -4.92 -9.10
C LEU A 309 6.59 -4.42 -8.57
N ILE A 310 5.60 -4.28 -9.44
CA ILE A 310 4.19 -4.25 -9.06
C ILE A 310 3.66 -5.67 -9.17
N PHE A 311 3.26 -6.24 -8.04
CA PHE A 311 2.78 -7.61 -7.93
C PHE A 311 1.31 -7.62 -7.54
N THR A 312 0.40 -7.99 -8.46
CA THR A 312 -1.04 -8.08 -8.16
C THR A 312 -1.40 -9.51 -7.77
N THR A 313 -2.21 -9.71 -6.74
CA THR A 313 -2.75 -11.03 -6.42
C THR A 313 -4.18 -11.00 -5.90
N SER A 314 -4.97 -12.02 -6.25
CA SER A 314 -6.36 -12.20 -5.79
C SER A 314 -6.61 -13.55 -5.11
N THR A 315 -5.62 -14.46 -5.13
CA THR A 315 -5.76 -15.84 -4.59
C THR A 315 -4.91 -16.11 -3.38
N LEU A 316 -4.23 -15.10 -2.84
CA LEU A 316 -3.37 -15.22 -1.67
C LEU A 316 -4.15 -15.57 -0.40
N ASP A 317 -3.77 -16.66 0.27
CA ASP A 317 -4.40 -17.13 1.50
C ASP A 317 -3.43 -17.92 2.41
N GLU A 318 -3.96 -18.44 3.52
CA GLU A 318 -3.20 -19.21 4.52
C GLU A 318 -2.53 -20.48 3.95
N SER A 319 -3.07 -21.05 2.87
CA SER A 319 -2.53 -22.27 2.27
C SER A 319 -1.32 -22.02 1.37
N ASN A 320 -1.18 -20.81 0.82
CA ASN A 320 -0.20 -20.51 -0.23
C ASN A 320 0.74 -19.33 0.06
N TYR A 321 0.48 -18.53 1.11
CA TYR A 321 1.30 -17.35 1.44
C TYR A 321 2.79 -17.65 1.63
N LEU A 322 3.14 -18.84 2.16
CA LEU A 322 4.54 -19.19 2.40
C LEU A 322 5.32 -19.39 1.09
N SER A 323 4.67 -19.90 0.05
CA SER A 323 5.27 -20.02 -1.28
C SER A 323 5.51 -18.63 -1.88
N ALA A 324 4.51 -17.74 -1.76
CA ALA A 324 4.62 -16.36 -2.23
C ALA A 324 5.74 -15.59 -1.50
N ALA A 325 5.79 -15.65 -0.16
CA ALA A 325 6.80 -14.98 0.65
C ALA A 325 8.22 -15.48 0.35
N LYS A 326 8.41 -16.78 0.12
CA LYS A 326 9.72 -17.35 -0.29
C LYS A 326 10.19 -16.79 -1.63
N GLY A 327 9.30 -16.75 -2.62
CA GLY A 327 9.61 -16.18 -3.94
C GLY A 327 9.89 -14.67 -3.87
N ALA A 328 9.09 -13.93 -3.11
CA ALA A 328 9.25 -12.51 -2.88
C ALA A 328 10.61 -12.19 -2.23
N LYS A 329 11.01 -12.95 -1.19
CA LYS A 329 12.31 -12.80 -0.53
C LYS A 329 13.47 -12.96 -1.51
N LEU A 330 13.43 -13.99 -2.36
CA LEU A 330 14.48 -14.23 -3.36
C LEU A 330 14.60 -13.06 -4.34
N VAL A 331 13.47 -12.52 -4.82
CA VAL A 331 13.44 -11.38 -5.74
C VAL A 331 13.95 -10.11 -5.05
N GLN A 332 13.60 -9.88 -3.78
CA GLN A 332 14.09 -8.76 -2.98
C GLN A 332 15.59 -8.82 -2.69
N GLU A 333 16.13 -10.01 -2.39
CA GLU A 333 17.57 -10.23 -2.20
C GLU A 333 18.38 -9.91 -3.48
N ASN A 334 17.74 -9.99 -4.65
CA ASN A 334 18.30 -9.58 -5.93
C ASN A 334 18.08 -8.08 -6.25
N GLY A 335 17.71 -7.28 -5.25
CA GLY A 335 17.63 -5.82 -5.35
C GLY A 335 16.33 -5.30 -5.98
N VAL A 336 15.29 -6.14 -6.09
CA VAL A 336 13.98 -5.74 -6.61
C VAL A 336 13.10 -5.24 -5.46
N LYS A 337 12.62 -4.00 -5.54
CA LYS A 337 11.61 -3.46 -4.61
C LYS A 337 10.23 -3.97 -5.00
N ILE A 338 9.46 -4.53 -4.09
CA ILE A 338 8.12 -5.07 -4.36
C ILE A 338 7.04 -4.15 -3.80
N VAL A 339 6.10 -3.73 -4.65
CA VAL A 339 4.82 -3.13 -4.30
C VAL A 339 3.74 -4.19 -4.55
N ALA A 340 3.12 -4.68 -3.46
CA ALA A 340 2.14 -5.76 -3.53
C ALA A 340 0.71 -5.19 -3.52
N ILE A 341 -0.11 -5.65 -4.46
CA ILE A 341 -1.51 -5.23 -4.59
C ILE A 341 -2.41 -6.46 -4.41
N GLY A 342 -3.20 -6.49 -3.34
CA GLY A 342 -4.23 -7.49 -3.13
C GLY A 342 -5.58 -7.05 -3.68
N VAL A 343 -6.29 -7.94 -4.36
CA VAL A 343 -7.65 -7.70 -4.82
C VAL A 343 -8.57 -8.76 -4.21
N SER A 344 -9.63 -8.33 -3.53
CA SER A 344 -10.64 -9.21 -2.93
C SER A 344 -10.06 -10.26 -1.95
N LEU A 345 -8.94 -9.96 -1.29
CA LEU A 345 -8.30 -10.88 -0.36
C LEU A 345 -9.09 -10.99 0.95
N LYS A 346 -9.21 -12.21 1.49
CA LYS A 346 -9.83 -12.42 2.81
C LYS A 346 -8.98 -11.90 3.96
N ASN A 347 -7.67 -11.96 3.79
CA ASN A 347 -6.70 -11.54 4.78
C ASN A 347 -5.52 -10.86 4.08
N GLU A 348 -5.53 -9.53 4.12
CA GLU A 348 -4.54 -8.68 3.48
C GLU A 348 -3.19 -8.71 4.20
N THR A 349 -3.13 -9.25 5.43
CA THR A 349 -1.90 -9.29 6.22
C THR A 349 -0.77 -10.09 5.57
N TYR A 350 -1.11 -11.04 4.69
CA TYR A 350 -0.16 -11.82 3.92
C TYR A 350 0.55 -10.99 2.84
N LEU A 351 -0.02 -9.87 2.39
CA LEU A 351 0.63 -8.97 1.44
C LEU A 351 1.89 -8.35 2.02
N ASP A 352 1.90 -8.04 3.32
CA ASP A 352 3.07 -7.48 4.01
C ASP A 352 4.29 -8.41 3.96
N LEU A 353 4.07 -9.72 3.82
CA LEU A 353 5.13 -10.72 3.70
C LEU A 353 5.73 -10.78 2.29
N ILE A 354 5.05 -10.16 1.31
CA ILE A 354 5.46 -10.10 -0.09
C ILE A 354 6.07 -8.73 -0.41
N ALA A 355 5.44 -7.65 0.07
CA ALA A 355 5.88 -6.28 -0.17
C ALA A 355 7.26 -6.00 0.44
N SER A 356 7.99 -5.07 -0.16
CA SER A 356 9.22 -4.57 0.43
C SER A 356 8.94 -3.66 1.63
N PRO A 357 9.80 -3.64 2.66
CA PRO A 357 9.65 -2.70 3.77
C PRO A 357 9.79 -1.23 3.35
N PRO A 358 9.06 -0.29 4.00
CA PRO A 358 8.04 -0.55 5.01
C PRO A 358 6.71 -0.99 4.34
N ALA A 359 6.02 -1.96 4.93
CA ALA A 359 4.89 -2.63 4.27
C ALA A 359 3.69 -1.69 4.05
N ASP A 360 3.44 -0.75 4.96
CA ASP A 360 2.38 0.25 4.88
C ASP A 360 2.53 1.25 3.71
N GLU A 361 3.74 1.39 3.15
CA GLU A 361 3.99 2.21 1.96
C GLU A 361 4.05 1.40 0.66
N ASN A 362 4.11 0.07 0.75
CA ASN A 362 4.33 -0.82 -0.40
C ASN A 362 3.25 -1.91 -0.53
N THR A 363 2.17 -1.80 0.24
CA THR A 363 0.98 -2.64 0.12
C THR A 363 -0.21 -1.79 -0.27
N LEU A 364 -1.05 -2.34 -1.14
CA LEU A 364 -2.34 -1.79 -1.51
C LEU A 364 -3.35 -2.94 -1.52
N ALA A 365 -4.50 -2.76 -0.91
CA ALA A 365 -5.58 -3.73 -0.99
C ALA A 365 -6.86 -3.04 -1.46
N VAL A 366 -7.56 -3.69 -2.39
CA VAL A 366 -8.85 -3.22 -2.90
C VAL A 366 -9.88 -4.34 -2.79
N GLN A 367 -11.13 -3.97 -2.47
CA GLN A 367 -12.19 -4.96 -2.31
C GLN A 367 -12.66 -5.50 -3.67
N TYR A 368 -12.70 -4.65 -4.69
CA TYR A 368 -13.21 -4.97 -6.03
C TYR A 368 -12.18 -4.68 -7.13
N PHE A 369 -12.24 -5.44 -8.23
CA PHE A 369 -11.35 -5.24 -9.38
C PHE A 369 -11.58 -3.89 -10.08
N GLU A 370 -12.82 -3.38 -10.03
CA GLU A 370 -13.13 -2.05 -10.53
C GLU A 370 -12.32 -0.98 -9.80
N ASP A 371 -12.09 -1.07 -8.49
CA ASP A 371 -11.43 0.02 -7.74
C ASP A 371 -9.94 0.17 -8.09
N LEU A 372 -9.34 -0.85 -8.70
CA LEU A 372 -7.92 -0.87 -9.03
C LEU A 372 -7.49 0.31 -9.93
N HIS A 373 -8.35 0.76 -10.85
CA HIS A 373 -8.04 1.90 -11.71
C HIS A 373 -8.00 3.24 -10.95
N LEU A 374 -8.75 3.36 -9.85
CA LEU A 374 -8.77 4.56 -9.01
C LEU A 374 -7.43 4.74 -8.27
N GLU A 375 -6.78 3.64 -7.93
CA GLU A 375 -5.50 3.64 -7.20
C GLU A 375 -4.28 3.84 -8.12
N ALA A 376 -4.44 3.80 -9.44
CA ALA A 376 -3.33 3.92 -10.39
C ALA A 376 -2.54 5.23 -10.20
N ARG A 377 -3.22 6.37 -10.01
CA ARG A 377 -2.54 7.67 -9.78
C ARG A 377 -1.74 7.71 -8.48
N LYS A 378 -2.26 7.08 -7.42
CA LYS A 378 -1.58 6.99 -6.13
C LYS A 378 -0.30 6.16 -6.26
N LEU A 379 -0.38 5.03 -6.97
CA LEU A 379 0.79 4.20 -7.28
C LEU A 379 1.84 4.96 -8.10
N VAL A 380 1.44 5.73 -9.11
CA VAL A 380 2.37 6.58 -9.88
C VAL A 380 3.08 7.59 -8.98
N SER A 381 2.37 8.19 -8.01
CA SER A 381 2.98 9.10 -7.03
C SER A 381 3.99 8.40 -6.11
N TRP A 382 3.78 7.13 -5.76
CA TRP A 382 4.73 6.34 -4.97
C TRP A 382 5.98 5.95 -5.76
N LEU A 383 5.80 5.62 -7.04
CA LEU A 383 6.91 5.29 -7.93
C LEU A 383 7.80 6.51 -8.20
N CYS A 384 7.18 7.70 -8.33
CA CYS A 384 7.86 8.91 -8.78
C CYS A 384 7.51 10.12 -7.91
N PRO A 385 8.06 10.21 -6.69
CA PRO A 385 7.87 11.36 -5.81
C PRO A 385 8.46 12.61 -6.46
N LYS A 386 7.67 13.68 -6.61
CA LYS A 386 8.12 14.97 -7.17
C LYS A 386 9.27 15.61 -6.35
N ASP A 387 9.47 15.19 -5.09
CA ASP A 387 10.44 15.77 -4.14
C ASP A 387 11.91 15.32 -4.29
N GLN A 388 12.24 14.38 -5.18
CA GLN A 388 13.64 13.96 -5.36
C GLN A 388 14.48 14.84 -6.31
N LEU A 389 13.92 15.89 -6.91
CA LEU A 389 14.63 16.74 -7.89
C LEU A 389 15.26 18.04 -7.33
N LEU A 390 15.21 18.28 -6.00
CA LEU A 390 15.79 19.50 -5.39
C LEU A 390 17.03 19.26 -4.51
N LYS A 391 17.68 18.09 -4.56
CA LYS A 391 18.94 17.85 -3.81
C LYS A 391 20.23 17.93 -4.66
N GLY A 392 20.14 18.41 -5.91
CA GLY A 392 21.23 18.30 -6.88
C GLY A 392 21.74 19.58 -7.55
N VAL A 393 21.38 20.78 -7.10
CA VAL A 393 21.87 22.04 -7.72
C VAL A 393 22.77 22.80 -6.74
N PRO A 394 24.05 23.04 -7.07
CA PRO A 394 24.89 23.95 -6.31
C PRO A 394 24.38 25.38 -6.54
N GLN A 395 23.75 25.98 -5.52
CA GLN A 395 23.35 27.38 -5.57
C GLN A 395 24.58 28.27 -5.40
N ASN A 396 25.14 28.70 -6.54
CA ASN A 396 25.94 29.92 -6.59
C ASN A 396 25.00 31.12 -6.77
N ASN A 397 25.14 32.06 -5.84
CA ASN A 397 24.74 33.47 -5.90
C ASN A 397 23.24 33.79 -5.95
N LEU A 398 22.65 33.98 -4.77
CA LEU A 398 21.88 35.19 -4.50
C LEU A 398 22.25 35.73 -3.12
N THR A 399 22.99 36.83 -3.12
CA THR A 399 23.36 37.65 -1.97
C THR A 399 22.13 38.16 -1.24
N THR A 400 21.97 37.77 0.02
CA THR A 400 21.50 38.68 1.07
C THR A 400 22.32 38.47 2.32
N SER A 401 22.96 39.57 2.74
CA SER A 401 23.72 39.71 3.96
C SER A 401 22.79 39.61 5.17
N THR A 402 23.12 38.77 6.13
CA THR A 402 23.24 39.17 7.54
C THR A 402 24.03 38.10 8.29
N THR A 403 25.01 38.59 9.03
CA THR A 403 25.95 37.91 9.90
C THR A 403 25.24 37.15 11.02
N ASP A 404 25.65 35.92 11.28
CA ASP A 404 26.39 35.59 12.52
C ASP A 404 27.06 34.21 12.40
N LYS A 405 28.36 34.21 12.71
CA LYS A 405 29.19 33.00 12.87
C LYS A 405 29.11 32.57 14.33
N GLU A 406 28.88 31.28 14.56
CA GLU A 406 29.57 30.59 15.64
C GLU A 406 29.87 29.15 15.23
N THR A 407 31.15 28.80 15.36
CA THR A 407 31.74 27.48 15.12
C THR A 407 32.17 26.96 16.48
N THR A 408 31.84 25.74 16.87
CA THR A 408 32.81 24.79 17.47
C THR A 408 32.16 23.44 17.82
N ASN A 409 32.85 22.37 17.42
CA ASN A 409 32.71 21.00 17.89
C ASN A 409 32.88 20.89 19.41
N SER A 410 32.09 20.01 20.04
CA SER A 410 32.44 19.37 21.32
C SER A 410 31.86 17.96 21.37
N THR A 411 32.72 16.96 21.16
CA THR A 411 32.44 15.56 21.46
C THR A 411 32.41 15.35 22.97
N ASN A 412 31.28 14.91 23.52
CA ASN A 412 31.12 14.72 24.96
C ASN A 412 31.71 13.38 25.41
N LEU A 413 32.42 13.43 26.54
CA LEU A 413 33.08 12.32 27.26
C LEU A 413 32.19 11.11 27.70
N PRO A 414 30.85 11.14 27.74
CA PRO A 414 30.04 9.95 28.05
C PRO A 414 29.95 8.93 26.91
N ASP A 415 30.08 9.37 25.64
CA ASP A 415 29.87 8.47 24.49
C ASP A 415 31.03 7.48 24.30
N LEU A 416 32.25 7.87 24.66
CA LEU A 416 33.43 7.00 24.58
C LEU A 416 33.36 5.86 25.61
N ILE A 417 32.81 6.12 26.80
CA ILE A 417 32.66 5.11 27.86
C ILE A 417 31.59 4.08 27.45
N ILE A 418 30.49 4.52 26.84
CA ILE A 418 29.44 3.62 26.33
C ILE A 418 30.00 2.71 25.24
N VAL A 419 30.77 3.27 24.29
CA VAL A 419 31.41 2.48 23.22
C VAL A 419 32.40 1.46 23.78
N LEU A 420 33.18 1.81 24.81
CA LEU A 420 34.11 0.89 25.45
C LEU A 420 33.41 -0.23 26.24
N ILE A 421 32.31 0.07 26.95
CA ILE A 421 31.52 -0.92 27.68
C ILE A 421 30.84 -1.89 26.70
N VAL A 422 30.23 -1.37 25.63
CA VAL A 422 29.60 -2.21 24.59
C VAL A 422 30.63 -3.12 23.92
N SER A 423 31.83 -2.60 23.63
CA SER A 423 32.93 -3.39 23.06
C SER A 423 33.40 -4.51 24.01
N LEU A 424 33.51 -4.24 25.31
CA LEU A 424 33.86 -5.23 26.33
C LEU A 424 32.81 -6.33 26.47
N VAL A 425 31.52 -5.98 26.43
CA VAL A 425 30.41 -6.96 26.51
C VAL A 425 30.41 -7.89 25.30
N VAL A 426 30.63 -7.36 24.10
CA VAL A 426 30.72 -8.18 22.87
C VAL A 426 31.90 -9.15 22.95
N ILE A 427 33.07 -8.70 23.43
CA ILE A 427 34.25 -9.56 23.60
C ILE A 427 33.97 -10.69 24.60
N ILE A 428 33.29 -10.41 25.72
CA ILE A 428 32.91 -11.42 26.71
C ILE A 428 31.94 -12.45 26.12
N ILE A 429 30.95 -12.02 25.33
CA ILE A 429 30.00 -12.93 24.67
C ILE A 429 30.72 -13.86 23.70
N VAL A 430 31.64 -13.34 22.88
CA VAL A 430 32.44 -14.16 21.96
C VAL A 430 33.33 -15.16 22.71
N LEU A 431 33.93 -14.75 23.84
CA LEU A 431 34.70 -15.66 24.70
C LEU A 431 33.84 -16.78 25.30
N VAL A 432 32.62 -16.47 25.75
CA VAL A 432 31.70 -17.48 26.29
C VAL A 432 31.27 -18.46 25.20
N LEU A 433 30.90 -17.97 24.01
CA LEU A 433 30.51 -18.81 22.88
C LEU A 433 31.65 -19.71 22.41
N THR A 434 32.87 -19.19 22.34
CA THR A 434 34.05 -20.00 21.99
C THR A 434 34.36 -21.07 23.04
N ILE A 435 34.25 -20.75 24.34
CA ILE A 435 34.39 -21.76 25.42
C ILE A 435 33.30 -22.83 25.31
N VAL A 436 32.05 -22.44 25.03
CA VAL A 436 30.93 -23.38 24.83
C VAL A 436 31.19 -24.28 23.62
N SER A 437 31.62 -23.73 22.48
CA SER A 437 32.00 -24.52 21.30
C SER A 437 33.17 -25.46 21.56
N ILE A 438 34.19 -25.04 22.32
CA ILE A 438 35.30 -25.91 22.71
C ILE A 438 34.81 -27.06 23.60
N LYS A 439 33.91 -26.77 24.54
CA LYS A 439 33.33 -27.77 25.45
C LYS A 439 32.44 -28.77 24.70
N LEU A 440 31.67 -28.33 23.72
CA LEU A 440 30.89 -29.19 22.80
C LEU A 440 31.80 -30.12 21.97
N LYS A 441 32.88 -29.58 21.37
CA LYS A 441 33.87 -30.41 20.64
C LYS A 441 34.61 -31.40 21.54
N LEU A 442 34.79 -31.07 22.82
CA LEU A 442 35.36 -31.98 23.82
C LEU A 442 34.38 -33.10 24.19
N LEU A 443 33.08 -32.80 24.27
CA LEU A 443 32.03 -33.79 24.53
C LEU A 443 31.82 -34.76 23.35
N GLU A 444 31.97 -34.30 22.11
CA GLU A 444 31.99 -35.18 20.93
C GLU A 444 33.19 -36.13 20.95
N LYS A 445 34.37 -35.66 21.35
CA LYS A 445 35.58 -36.50 21.46
C LYS A 445 35.53 -37.52 22.60
N LEU A 446 34.66 -37.32 23.59
CA LEU A 446 34.47 -38.23 24.73
C LEU A 446 33.40 -39.31 24.49
N GLY A 447 32.83 -39.40 23.28
CA GLY A 447 32.00 -40.54 22.87
C GLY A 447 30.61 -40.62 23.55
N CYS A 448 30.02 -39.48 23.94
CA CYS A 448 28.67 -39.42 24.54
C CYS A 448 27.51 -39.53 23.52
N PHE A 449 27.66 -40.34 22.47
CA PHE A 449 26.55 -40.79 21.63
C PHE A 449 26.65 -42.31 21.44
N SER A 450 26.16 -43.05 22.43
CA SER A 450 25.91 -44.48 22.26
C SER A 450 24.44 -44.71 21.94
N SER A 451 24.22 -45.33 20.78
CA SER A 451 22.94 -45.79 20.27
C SER A 451 22.16 -46.63 21.28
N ARG A 452 20.87 -46.32 21.46
CA ARG A 452 19.89 -47.31 21.88
C ARG A 452 18.62 -47.24 21.04
N ASN A 453 18.43 -48.32 20.27
CA ASN A 453 17.23 -48.70 19.56
C ASN A 453 15.96 -48.60 20.42
N SER A 454 14.93 -47.95 19.89
CA SER A 454 13.57 -48.43 20.03
C SER A 454 12.72 -47.94 18.86
N THR A 455 12.01 -48.88 18.27
CA THR A 455 11.07 -48.78 17.16
C THR A 455 9.94 -47.79 17.47
N ASN A 456 10.05 -46.56 16.95
CA ASN A 456 8.91 -45.67 16.60
C ASN A 456 9.39 -44.41 15.86
N ALA A 457 10.33 -44.57 14.92
CA ALA A 457 10.80 -43.49 14.06
C ALA A 457 9.95 -43.39 12.79
N LYS A 458 8.71 -42.90 12.91
CA LYS A 458 7.98 -42.30 11.77
C LYS A 458 6.90 -41.28 12.12
N GLN A 459 6.75 -40.85 13.39
CA GLN A 459 5.69 -39.89 13.74
C GLN A 459 6.00 -38.97 14.92
N LYS A 460 7.26 -38.53 15.06
CA LYS A 460 7.65 -37.42 15.94
C LYS A 460 8.90 -36.75 15.38
N LYS A 461 8.72 -35.84 14.44
CA LYS A 461 9.76 -34.94 13.94
C LYS A 461 9.16 -33.57 13.55
N GLU A 462 8.28 -33.04 14.41
CA GLU A 462 7.65 -31.73 14.23
C GLU A 462 7.81 -30.77 15.42
N ASP A 463 8.53 -31.16 16.48
CA ASP A 463 8.89 -30.23 17.57
C ASP A 463 10.41 -30.19 17.73
N TYR A 464 11.10 -29.55 16.79
CA TYR A 464 12.47 -29.09 17.03
C TYR A 464 12.61 -27.67 16.50
N LEU A 465 12.50 -26.73 17.46
CA LEU A 465 13.02 -25.37 17.46
C LEU A 465 13.83 -24.99 16.21
N ASP A 466 13.20 -24.16 15.39
CA ASP A 466 13.77 -23.57 14.19
C ASP A 466 14.83 -22.53 14.58
N ILE A 467 16.09 -22.83 14.24
CA ILE A 467 17.25 -21.95 14.44
C ILE A 467 17.16 -20.73 13.51
N ASP A 468 16.41 -20.82 12.41
CA ASP A 468 16.28 -19.75 11.42
C ASP A 468 15.34 -18.62 11.89
N HIS A 469 14.44 -18.91 12.85
CA HIS A 469 13.62 -17.90 13.51
C HIS A 469 14.44 -17.01 14.44
N TYR A 470 15.53 -17.52 15.01
CA TYR A 470 16.40 -16.78 15.92
C TYR A 470 17.36 -15.83 15.19
N ASP A 471 17.85 -16.22 14.01
CA ASP A 471 18.72 -15.37 13.18
C ASP A 471 17.95 -14.17 12.60
N TYR A 472 16.66 -14.32 12.33
CA TYR A 472 15.77 -13.21 11.93
C TYR A 472 15.59 -12.17 13.06
N LEU A 473 15.37 -12.63 14.31
CA LEU A 473 15.22 -11.75 15.48
C LEU A 473 16.52 -11.02 15.88
N LEU A 474 17.69 -11.51 15.44
CA LEU A 474 18.99 -10.92 15.78
C LEU A 474 19.40 -9.73 14.88
N GLN A 475 18.77 -9.55 13.71
CA GLN A 475 19.09 -8.43 12.81
C GLN A 475 18.39 -7.12 13.18
N GLU A 476 17.45 -7.14 14.12
CA GLU A 476 16.70 -5.94 14.53
C GLU A 476 17.25 -5.38 15.85
N LYS A 477 18.20 -4.43 15.77
CA LYS A 477 18.53 -3.59 16.95
C LYS A 477 18.70 -2.11 16.60
N ARG A 478 17.63 -1.35 16.84
CA ARG A 478 17.69 -0.13 17.66
C ARG A 478 16.32 0.10 18.32
N ASN A 479 16.33 0.18 19.65
CA ASN A 479 15.24 0.55 20.57
C ASN A 479 14.39 -0.58 21.17
N SER A 480 14.91 -1.21 22.25
CA SER A 480 14.31 -1.23 23.60
C SER A 480 14.87 -2.42 24.42
N ASP A 481 15.91 -2.16 25.21
CA ASP A 481 16.56 -3.13 26.09
C ASP A 481 15.78 -3.27 27.41
N SER A 482 15.03 -4.37 27.55
CA SER A 482 14.54 -4.89 28.84
C SER A 482 14.01 -6.32 28.70
N LYS A 483 13.33 -6.64 27.59
CA LYS A 483 12.66 -7.94 27.37
C LYS A 483 13.64 -9.06 26.96
N ILE A 484 14.66 -8.71 26.18
CA ILE A 484 15.67 -9.65 25.64
C ILE A 484 16.48 -10.32 26.76
N THR A 485 16.81 -9.60 27.84
CA THR A 485 17.57 -10.15 28.97
C THR A 485 16.79 -11.20 29.76
N GLN A 486 15.46 -11.14 29.73
CA GLN A 486 14.59 -12.07 30.45
C GLN A 486 14.35 -13.35 29.63
N GLU A 487 14.18 -13.22 28.32
CA GLU A 487 14.01 -14.36 27.41
C GLU A 487 15.31 -15.15 27.23
N LEU A 488 16.46 -14.47 27.11
CA LEU A 488 17.77 -15.13 27.15
C LEU A 488 18.02 -15.86 28.48
N LYS A 489 17.61 -15.28 29.62
CA LYS A 489 17.70 -15.96 30.92
C LYS A 489 16.81 -17.20 30.97
N ASN A 490 15.60 -17.14 30.44
CA ASN A 490 14.66 -18.26 30.45
C ASN A 490 15.10 -19.39 29.51
N GLY A 491 15.59 -19.05 28.31
CA GLY A 491 16.16 -20.01 27.36
C GLY A 491 17.41 -20.71 27.92
N LEU A 492 18.30 -19.96 28.58
CA LEU A 492 19.48 -20.53 29.24
C LEU A 492 19.09 -21.45 30.41
N LYS A 493 18.04 -21.11 31.16
CA LYS A 493 17.54 -21.92 32.28
C LYS A 493 16.93 -23.24 31.82
N GLN A 494 16.18 -23.23 30.71
CA GLN A 494 15.65 -24.44 30.07
C GLN A 494 16.78 -25.32 29.51
N PHE A 495 17.78 -24.72 28.88
CA PHE A 495 18.93 -25.44 28.34
C PHE A 495 19.79 -26.10 29.44
N ILE A 496 20.02 -25.39 30.56
CA ILE A 496 20.73 -25.95 31.72
C ILE A 496 19.92 -27.06 32.41
N SER A 497 18.58 -26.96 32.45
CA SER A 497 17.72 -28.02 32.99
C SER A 497 17.78 -29.32 32.19
N SER A 498 18.02 -29.24 30.88
CA SER A 498 18.15 -30.40 30.00
C SER A 498 19.53 -31.08 30.11
N ILE A 499 20.57 -30.35 30.57
CA ILE A 499 21.92 -30.89 30.82
C ILE A 499 21.99 -31.68 32.14
N MET A 500 21.06 -31.43 33.09
CA MET A 500 21.03 -32.11 34.40
C MET A 500 20.52 -33.56 34.38
N PHE A 501 20.08 -34.08 33.23
CA PHE A 501 19.83 -35.52 33.04
C PHE A 501 21.04 -36.20 32.39
N CYS A 502 22.18 -36.13 33.09
CA CYS A 502 23.36 -36.96 32.83
C CYS A 502 23.99 -37.29 34.18
N SER A 503 23.78 -38.53 34.64
CA SER A 503 24.57 -39.19 35.69
C SER A 503 24.85 -40.61 35.24
#